data_AF-A8SIV9-F1
#
_entry.id   AF-A8SIV9-F1
#
_cell.length_a   1.000
_cell.length_b   1.000
_cell.length_c   1.000
_cell.angle_alpha   90.00
_cell.angle_beta   90.00
_cell.angle_gamma   90.00
#
_symmetry.space_group_name_H-M   'P 1'
#
loop_
_entity.id
_entity.type
_entity.pdbx_description
1 polymer ?
#
loop_
_entity_poly.entity_id
_entity_poly.type
_entity_poly.pdbx_seq_one_letter_code
_entity_poly.pdbx_strand_id
1 'polypeptide(L)' 'MVVPVVKKRPIEDAPAIFKEMEDGVITGRMVIDMKM' A
#
# COMPACT_ATOMS: atom_id res chain seq x y z
N MET A 1 -15.49 1.79 17.24
CA MET A 1 -14.15 1.29 16.93
C MET A 1 -13.89 1.51 15.46
N VAL A 2 -12.77 2.14 15.08
CA VAL A 2 -12.41 2.32 13.67
C VAL A 2 -11.55 1.15 13.23
N VAL A 3 -11.97 0.42 12.20
CA VAL A 3 -11.20 -0.69 11.64
C VAL A 3 -10.25 -0.12 10.59
N PRO A 4 -8.92 -0.30 10.74
CA PRO A 4 -7.97 0.18 9.74
C PRO A 4 -8.17 -0.60 8.44
N VAL A 5 -8.36 0.13 7.33
CA VAL A 5 -8.42 -0.46 5.99
C VAL A 5 -7.00 -0.82 5.59
N VAL A 6 -6.73 -2.13 5.45
CA VAL A 6 -5.45 -2.66 5.00
C VAL A 6 -5.60 -3.17 3.58
N LYS A 7 -4.85 -2.58 2.65
CA LYS A 7 -4.73 -3.09 1.28
C LYS A 7 -3.41 -3.83 1.14
N LYS A 8 -3.48 -5.10 0.72
CA LYS A 8 -2.31 -5.93 0.40
C LYS A 8 -2.02 -5.80 -1.09
N ARG A 9 -0.77 -5.53 -1.44
CA ARG A 9 -0.30 -5.42 -2.82
C ARG A 9 0.97 -6.27 -3.00
N PRO A 10 1.20 -6.82 -4.20
CA PRO A 10 2.44 -7.53 -4.52
C PRO A 10 3.63 -6.55 -4.54
N ILE A 11 4.85 -7.08 -4.32
CA ILE A 11 6.08 -6.27 -4.36
C ILE A 11 6.40 -5.71 -5.75
N GLU A 12 5.88 -6.33 -6.81
CA GLU A 12 6.03 -5.86 -8.19
C GLU A 12 5.38 -4.48 -8.38
N ASP A 13 4.32 -4.19 -7.64
CA ASP A 13 3.61 -2.90 -7.65
C ASP A 13 4.29 -1.86 -6.76
N ALA A 14 5.40 -2.19 -6.07
CA ALA A 14 6.07 -1.26 -5.17
C ALA A 14 6.40 0.10 -5.83
N PRO A 15 6.94 0.18 -7.06
CA PRO A 15 7.22 1.47 -7.71
C PRO A 15 5.95 2.31 -7.92
N ALA A 16 4.84 1.66 -8.29
CA ALA A 16 3.55 2.33 -8.48
C ALA A 16 2.96 2.79 -7.14
N ILE A 17 3.09 1.99 -6.08
CA ILE A 17 2.66 2.34 -4.72
C ILE A 17 3.44 3.56 -4.22
N PHE A 18 4.76 3.59 -4.40
CA PHE A 18 5.56 4.74 -3.99
C PHE A 18 5.13 6.02 -4.72
N LYS A 19 4.79 5.91 -6.01
CA LYS A 19 4.24 7.03 -6.78
C LYS A 19 2.86 7.47 -6.27
N GLU A 20 1.95 6.53 -6.00
CA GLU A 20 0.64 6.82 -5.40
C GLU A 20 0.76 7.38 -3.95
N MET A 21 1.85 7.07 -3.23
CA MET A 21 2.15 7.66 -1.92
C MET A 21 2.59 9.12 -2.08
N GLU A 22 3.46 9.40 -3.06
CA GLU A 22 3.95 10.75 -3.37
C GLU A 22 2.81 11.65 -3.86
N ASP A 23 1.93 11.12 -4.72
CA ASP A 23 0.73 11.80 -5.21
C ASP A 23 -0.37 11.96 -4.13
N GLY A 24 -0.17 11.41 -2.93
CA GLY A 24 -1.10 11.53 -1.80
C GLY A 24 -2.41 10.75 -1.96
N VAL A 25 -2.47 9.82 -2.91
CA VAL A 25 -3.65 8.97 -3.19
C VAL A 25 -3.83 7.88 -2.13
N ILE A 26 -2.73 7.48 -1.49
CA ILE A 26 -2.75 6.42 -0.48
C ILE A 26 -3.26 6.96 0.85
N THR A 27 -4.50 6.57 1.17
CA THR A 27 -5.15 6.83 2.44
C THR A 27 -5.25 5.53 3.25
N GLY A 28 -4.65 5.50 4.44
CA GLY A 28 -4.63 4.32 5.31
C GLY A 28 -3.29 3.60 5.34
N ARG A 29 -3.30 2.27 5.57
CA ARG A 29 -2.10 1.44 5.70
C ARG A 29 -2.00 0.48 4.51
N MET A 30 -0.95 0.62 3.70
CA MET A 30 -0.59 -0.39 2.70
C MET A 30 0.40 -1.39 3.29
N VAL A 31 0.19 -2.67 2.98
CA VAL A 31 1.09 -3.75 3.37
C VAL A 31 1.58 -4.42 2.10
N ILE A 32 2.90 -4.43 1.91
CA ILE A 32 3.55 -5.14 0.82
C ILE A 32 3.92 -6.52 1.34
N ASP A 33 3.34 -7.56 0.75
CA ASP A 33 3.68 -8.94 1.10
C ASP A 33 5.02 -9.31 0.42
N MET A 34 6.11 -9.33 1.20
CA MET A 34 7.45 -9.75 0.79
C MET A 34 7.63 -11.29 0.82
N LYS A 35 6.57 -12.04 0.53
CA LYS A 35 6.66 -13.51 0.54
C LYS A 35 7.35 -13.95 -0.75
N MET A 36 8.65 -14.15 -0.65
CA MET A 36 9.54 -14.72 -1.66
C MET A 36 9.17 -16.19 -1.95
#